data_AF-F5XPR5-F1
#
_entry.id   AF-F5XPR5-F1
#
_cell.length_a   1.000
_cell.length_b   1.000
_cell.length_c   1.000
_cell.angle_alpha   90.00
_cell.angle_beta   90.00
_cell.angle_gamma   90.00
#
_symmetry.space_group_name_H-M   'P 1'
#
loop_
_entity.id
_entity.type
_entity.pdbx_description
1 polymer ?
#
loop_
_entity_poly.entity_id
_entity_poly.type
_entity_poly.pdbx_seq_one_letter_code
_entity_poly.pdbx_strand_id
1 'polypeptide(L)'
;MRETFPAFRPAGGPPYQVISDNDYAGDPDGLFQLAHHLLSPSVEMRAVIGSHLALGDPFVPSGDSAARAVEAASVVLELVGLASAVPVRRGSGLLPPGRPADVRGSVREAGAGGPS
;
A
#
# COMPACT_ATOMS: atom_id res chain seq x y z
N MET A 1 -20.59 20.26 13.15
CA MET A 1 -20.74 20.79 11.79
C MET A 1 -19.63 20.18 10.94
N ARG A 2 -19.93 19.18 10.11
CA ARG A 2 -18.95 18.61 9.16
C ARG A 2 -19.19 19.36 7.86
N GLU A 3 -18.31 20.29 7.51
CA GLU A 3 -18.35 20.90 6.18
C GLU A 3 -17.90 19.85 5.17
N THR A 4 -18.82 19.39 4.34
CA THR A 4 -18.51 18.56 3.18
C THR A 4 -17.99 19.49 2.10
N PHE A 5 -16.67 19.60 1.98
CA PHE A 5 -16.06 20.22 0.81
C PHE A 5 -16.42 19.37 -0.42
N PRO A 6 -16.96 19.97 -1.50
CA PRO A 6 -17.19 19.22 -2.72
C PRO A 6 -15.84 18.78 -3.27
N ALA A 7 -15.63 17.46 -3.36
CA ALA A 7 -14.46 16.91 -4.03
C ALA A 7 -14.45 17.45 -5.47
N PHE A 8 -13.38 18.16 -5.84
CA PHE A 8 -13.11 18.55 -7.23
C PHE A 8 -13.32 17.32 -8.13
N ARG A 9 -13.94 17.43 -9.30
CA ARG A 9 -14.07 16.31 -10.24
C ARG A 9 -13.69 16.82 -11.63
N PRO A 10 -12.66 16.25 -12.28
CA PRO A 10 -12.32 16.65 -13.64
C PRO A 10 -13.48 16.34 -14.59
N ALA A 11 -13.72 17.20 -15.59
CA ALA A 11 -14.83 17.06 -16.53
C ALA A 11 -14.80 15.73 -17.35
N GLY A 12 -13.63 15.11 -17.48
CA GLY A 12 -13.43 13.81 -18.14
C GLY A 12 -13.42 12.60 -17.20
N GLY A 13 -13.72 12.77 -15.91
CA GLY A 13 -13.45 11.75 -14.88
C GLY A 13 -11.98 11.75 -14.43
N PRO A 14 -11.61 10.87 -13.49
CA PRO A 14 -10.24 10.81 -12.99
C PRO A 14 -9.27 10.42 -14.11
N PRO A 15 -8.25 11.24 -14.45
CA PRO A 15 -7.33 10.94 -15.54
C PRO A 15 -6.39 9.77 -15.24
N TYR A 16 -6.20 9.40 -13.97
CA TYR A 16 -5.26 8.36 -13.58
C TYR A 16 -5.97 7.15 -13.01
N GLN A 17 -5.79 6.00 -13.67
CA GLN A 17 -6.25 4.72 -13.16
C GLN A 17 -5.10 4.02 -12.45
N VAL A 18 -5.32 3.63 -11.19
CA VAL A 18 -4.25 3.10 -10.34
C VAL A 18 -4.62 1.73 -9.81
N ILE A 19 -3.65 0.82 -9.89
CA ILE A 19 -3.62 -0.42 -9.09
C ILE A 19 -2.49 -0.23 -8.09
N SER A 20 -2.77 -0.39 -6.80
CA SER A 20 -1.76 -0.28 -5.75
C SER A 20 -1.39 -1.67 -5.26
N ASP A 21 -0.09 -2.00 -5.32
CA ASP A 21 0.49 -3.25 -4.82
C ASP A 21 1.56 -2.86 -3.80
N ASN A 22 1.22 -2.99 -2.51
CA ASN A 22 2.08 -2.50 -1.43
C ASN A 22 1.97 -3.38 -0.17
N ASP A 23 2.98 -3.31 0.70
CA ASP A 23 3.12 -4.08 1.93
C ASP A 23 2.40 -3.40 3.10
N TYR A 24 1.08 -3.21 3.00
CA TYR A 24 0.26 -2.51 4.00
C TYR A 24 0.29 -3.06 5.45
N ALA A 25 0.95 -4.19 5.67
CA ALA A 25 1.20 -4.76 6.99
C ALA A 25 2.54 -4.30 7.62
N GLY A 26 3.48 -3.81 6.80
CA GLY A 26 4.86 -3.50 7.20
C GLY A 26 5.13 -2.02 7.36
N ASP A 27 4.73 -1.21 6.37
CA ASP A 27 5.02 0.23 6.36
C ASP A 27 3.76 1.09 6.59
N PRO A 28 3.74 1.99 7.58
CA PRO A 28 2.68 2.98 7.71
C PRO A 28 2.56 3.89 6.48
N ASP A 29 3.63 4.15 5.72
CA ASP A 29 3.59 5.06 4.58
C ASP A 29 2.64 4.57 3.45
N GLY A 30 2.58 3.26 3.22
CA GLY A 30 1.71 2.63 2.24
C GLY A 30 0.23 2.82 2.57
N LEU A 31 -0.12 2.82 3.86
CA LEU A 31 -1.49 3.10 4.32
C LEU A 31 -1.86 4.57 4.08
N PHE A 32 -0.94 5.50 4.35
CA PHE A 32 -1.15 6.92 4.06
C PHE A 32 -1.23 7.19 2.56
N GLN A 33 -0.39 6.55 1.75
CA GLN A 33 -0.45 6.61 0.30
C GLN A 33 -1.81 6.12 -0.21
N LEU A 34 -2.29 4.98 0.30
CA LEU A 34 -3.59 4.42 -0.07
C LEU A 34 -4.73 5.40 0.26
N ALA A 35 -4.76 5.94 1.47
CA ALA A 35 -5.76 6.93 1.86
C ALA A 35 -5.70 8.18 0.96
N HIS A 36 -4.50 8.66 0.64
CA HIS A 36 -4.31 9.80 -0.25
C HIS A 36 -4.85 9.54 -1.65
N HIS A 37 -4.54 8.37 -2.23
CA HIS A 37 -5.06 7.99 -3.54
C HIS A 37 -6.59 7.85 -3.56
N LEU A 38 -7.17 7.22 -2.53
CA LEU A 38 -8.63 7.02 -2.43
C LEU A 38 -9.42 8.33 -2.30
N LEU A 39 -8.83 9.33 -1.65
CA LEU A 39 -9.43 10.66 -1.48
C LEU A 39 -9.10 11.61 -2.64
N SER A 40 -8.19 11.22 -3.53
CA SER A 40 -7.76 12.07 -4.64
C SER A 40 -8.77 12.02 -5.79
N PRO A 41 -9.30 13.18 -6.21
CA PRO A 41 -10.25 13.24 -7.32
C PRO A 41 -9.64 12.97 -8.70
N SER A 42 -8.31 13.00 -8.77
CA SER A 42 -7.57 12.73 -10.00
C SER A 42 -7.31 11.24 -10.20
N VAL A 43 -7.57 10.41 -9.19
CA VAL A 43 -7.27 8.98 -9.20
C VAL A 43 -8.55 8.15 -9.15
N GLU A 44 -8.64 7.19 -10.06
CA GLU A 44 -9.59 6.08 -9.99
C GLU A 44 -8.84 4.83 -9.52
N MET A 45 -9.08 4.42 -8.28
CA MET A 45 -8.50 3.18 -7.76
C MET A 45 -9.22 1.96 -8.35
N ARG A 46 -8.49 1.13 -9.09
CA ARG A 46 -9.01 -0.05 -9.79
C ARG A 46 -8.88 -1.32 -8.98
N ALA A 47 -7.82 -1.44 -8.21
CA ALA A 47 -7.58 -2.56 -7.31
C ALA A 47 -6.51 -2.21 -6.27
N VAL A 48 -6.57 -2.89 -5.13
CA VAL A 48 -5.57 -2.85 -4.07
C VAL A 48 -5.08 -4.27 -3.83
N ILE A 49 -3.78 -4.48 -3.82
CA ILE A 49 -3.13 -5.77 -3.63
C ILE A 49 -2.21 -5.63 -2.41
N GLY A 50 -2.46 -6.45 -1.39
CA GLY A 50 -1.58 -6.55 -0.24
C GLY A 50 -0.43 -7.51 -0.55
N SER A 51 0.78 -6.98 -0.71
CA SER A 51 1.98 -7.77 -1.00
C SER A 51 2.48 -8.50 0.26
N HIS A 52 3.33 -9.52 0.04
CA HIS A 52 3.94 -10.25 1.15
C HIS A 52 5.25 -9.61 1.58
N LEU A 53 5.47 -9.57 2.88
CA LEU A 53 6.78 -9.33 3.48
C LEU A 53 7.59 -10.63 3.54
N ALA A 54 8.92 -10.49 3.53
CA ALA A 54 9.84 -11.60 3.74
C ALA A 54 9.57 -12.32 5.08
N LEU A 55 9.75 -13.64 5.11
CA LEU A 55 9.66 -14.44 6.34
C LEU A 55 10.68 -13.93 7.39
N GLY A 56 10.20 -13.63 8.59
CA GLY A 56 11.02 -13.09 9.67
C GLY A 56 11.21 -11.57 9.64
N ASP A 57 10.40 -10.86 8.85
CA ASP A 57 10.41 -9.40 8.87
C ASP A 57 10.04 -8.86 10.27
N PRO A 58 10.79 -7.88 10.83
CA PRO A 58 10.52 -7.35 12.17
C PRO A 58 9.11 -6.79 12.34
N PHE A 59 8.51 -6.29 11.24
CA PHE A 59 7.18 -5.69 11.26
C PHE A 59 6.07 -6.75 11.27
N VAL A 60 6.34 -7.96 10.76
CA VAL A 60 5.41 -9.11 10.82
C VAL A 60 6.17 -10.38 11.23
N PRO A 61 6.42 -10.56 12.54
CA PRO A 61 7.31 -11.62 13.05
C PRO A 61 6.82 -13.05 12.77
N SER A 62 5.53 -13.23 12.53
CA SER A 62 4.93 -14.53 12.24
C SER A 62 3.58 -14.36 11.55
N GLY A 63 3.37 -15.04 10.42
CA GLY A 63 2.06 -15.18 9.79
C GLY A 63 2.02 -14.77 8.31
N ASP A 64 0.81 -14.79 7.79
CA ASP A 64 0.47 -14.43 6.41
C ASP A 64 0.40 -12.91 6.25
N SER A 65 1.55 -12.28 6.02
CA SER A 65 1.70 -10.83 5.87
C SER A 65 0.79 -10.25 4.79
N ALA A 66 0.56 -10.99 3.70
CA ALA A 66 -0.37 -10.58 2.65
C ALA A 66 -1.83 -10.55 3.14
N ALA A 67 -2.25 -11.49 4.00
CA ALA A 67 -3.59 -11.44 4.59
C ALA A 67 -3.74 -10.25 5.55
N ARG A 68 -2.72 -9.96 6.35
CA ARG A 68 -2.69 -8.77 7.22
C ARG A 68 -2.73 -7.47 6.43
N ALA A 69 -2.04 -7.42 5.29
CA ALA A 69 -2.06 -6.26 4.40
C ALA A 69 -3.47 -6.02 3.83
N VAL A 70 -4.21 -7.09 3.49
CA VAL A 70 -5.62 -6.97 3.08
C VAL A 70 -6.50 -6.42 4.20
N GLU A 71 -6.32 -6.90 5.43
CA GLU A 71 -7.06 -6.38 6.59
C GLU A 71 -6.77 -4.89 6.82
N ALA A 72 -5.49 -4.50 6.83
CA ALA A 72 -5.09 -3.11 7.03
C ALA A 72 -5.62 -2.19 5.92
N ALA A 73 -5.51 -2.60 4.65
CA ALA A 73 -6.08 -1.85 3.54
C ALA A 73 -7.61 -1.73 3.64
N SER A 74 -8.30 -2.79 4.06
CA SER A 74 -9.75 -2.78 4.25
C SER A 74 -10.19 -1.78 5.32
N VAL A 75 -9.46 -1.68 6.43
CA VAL A 75 -9.69 -0.67 7.46
C VAL A 75 -9.56 0.74 6.90
N VAL A 76 -8.56 1.01 6.05
CA VAL A 76 -8.41 2.32 5.39
C VAL A 76 -9.63 2.64 4.52
N LEU A 77 -10.09 1.68 3.71
CA LEU A 77 -11.29 1.84 2.87
C LEU A 77 -12.53 2.16 3.72
N GLU A 78 -12.69 1.50 4.87
CA GLU A 78 -13.78 1.78 5.82
C GLU A 78 -13.68 3.21 6.39
N LEU A 79 -12.49 3.61 6.84
CA LEU A 79 -12.26 4.94 7.43
C LEU A 79 -12.55 6.09 6.46
N VAL A 80 -12.25 5.91 5.17
CA VAL A 80 -12.55 6.91 4.13
C VAL A 80 -13.97 6.82 3.58
N GLY A 81 -14.79 5.88 4.08
CA GLY A 81 -16.19 5.72 3.67
C GLY A 81 -16.38 5.08 2.29
N LEU A 82 -15.38 4.34 1.80
CA LEU A 82 -15.38 3.65 0.50
C LEU A 82 -15.36 2.13 0.65
N ALA A 83 -15.94 1.62 1.74
CA ALA A 83 -16.04 0.18 1.99
C ALA A 83 -16.65 -0.53 0.78
N SER A 84 -15.98 -1.60 0.31
CA SER A 84 -16.38 -2.40 -0.86
C SER A 84 -16.42 -1.67 -2.22
N ALA A 85 -16.01 -0.40 -2.31
CA ALA A 85 -15.99 0.33 -3.57
C ALA A 85 -14.83 -0.09 -4.49
N VAL A 86 -13.74 -0.60 -3.88
CA VAL A 86 -12.52 -1.00 -4.58
C VAL A 86 -12.18 -2.44 -4.19
N PRO A 87 -11.85 -3.32 -5.14
CA PRO A 87 -11.47 -4.69 -4.81
C PRO A 87 -10.10 -4.71 -4.12
N VAL A 88 -10.07 -5.26 -2.90
CA VAL A 88 -8.85 -5.58 -2.16
C VAL A 88 -8.55 -7.06 -2.33
N ARG A 89 -7.31 -7.39 -2.68
CA ARG A 89 -6.85 -8.75 -2.98
C ARG A 89 -5.58 -9.07 -2.22
N ARG A 90 -5.46 -10.33 -1.79
CA ARG A 90 -4.23 -10.86 -1.21
C ARG A 90 -3.25 -11.18 -2.34
N GLY A 91 -2.01 -10.68 -2.24
CA GLY A 91 -0.91 -11.05 -3.13
C GLY A 91 -0.41 -12.49 -2.89
N SER A 92 0.63 -12.90 -3.61
CA SER A 92 1.23 -14.23 -3.40
C SER A 92 1.80 -14.35 -1.99
N GLY A 93 1.43 -15.40 -1.25
CA GLY A 93 1.95 -15.66 0.11
C GLY A 93 3.34 -16.27 0.16
N LEU A 94 3.95 -16.59 -0.99
CA LEU A 94 5.26 -17.22 -1.10
C LEU A 94 6.04 -16.64 -2.29
N LEU A 95 7.35 -16.48 -2.13
CA LEU A 95 8.26 -16.37 -3.26
C LEU A 95 8.25 -17.69 -4.06
N PRO A 96 8.40 -17.64 -5.39
CA PRO A 96 8.65 -18.84 -6.19
C PRO A 96 9.86 -19.60 -5.64
N PRO A 97 9.81 -20.94 -5.59
CA PRO A 97 10.97 -21.73 -5.14
C PRO A 97 12.21 -21.39 -5.99
N GLY A 98 13.33 -21.14 -5.33
CA GLY A 98 14.62 -20.85 -5.97
C GLY A 98 14.95 -19.37 -6.19
N ARG A 99 14.11 -18.42 -5.77
CA ARG A 99 14.48 -17.00 -5.73
C ARG A 99 15.05 -16.66 -4.34
N PRO A 100 16.23 -16.01 -4.23
CA PRO A 100 16.70 -15.51 -2.95
C PRO A 100 15.62 -14.59 -2.36
N ALA A 101 15.38 -14.72 -1.05
CA ALA A 101 14.45 -13.87 -0.32
C ALA A 101 14.86 -12.41 -0.50
N ASP A 102 14.04 -11.69 -1.26
CA ASP A 102 13.97 -10.24 -1.44
C ASP A 102 15.29 -9.43 -1.39
N VAL A 103 15.58 -8.77 -2.52
CA VAL A 103 16.54 -7.66 -2.56
C VAL A 103 15.84 -6.47 -1.92
N ARG A 104 15.81 -6.46 -0.59
CA ARG A 104 15.45 -5.28 0.20
C ARG A 104 16.32 -4.15 -0.35
N GLY A 105 15.70 -3.21 -1.06
CA GLY A 105 16.34 -2.00 -1.54
C GLY A 105 16.69 -1.14 -0.34
N SER A 106 17.68 -1.56 0.44
CA SER A 106 18.26 -0.73 1.48
C SER A 106 18.97 0.40 0.75
N VAL A 107 18.31 1.55 0.65
CA VAL A 107 19.02 2.82 0.48
C VAL A 107 19.85 2.95 1.75
N ARG A 108 21.09 2.47 1.68
CA ARG A 108 22.11 2.84 2.64
C ARG A 108 22.51 4.26 2.27
N GLU A 109 22.07 5.23 3.06
CA GLU A 109 22.69 6.54 3.11
C GLU A 109 24.19 6.30 3.37
N ALA A 110 25.00 6.48 2.32
CA ALA A 110 26.44 6.38 2.42
C ALA A 110 26.91 7.57 3.25
N GLY A 111 27.11 7.33 4.55
CA GLY A 111 27.72 8.27 5.47
C GLY A 111 29.04 8.77 4.91
N ALA A 112 29.16 10.10 4.85
CA ALA A 112 30.38 10.81 4.52
C ALA A 112 31.53 10.38 5.44
N GLY A 113 32.55 9.77 4.85
CA GLY A 113 33.80 9.43 5.52
C GLY A 113 34.93 9.41 4.51
N GLY A 114 35.45 10.60 4.17
CA GLY A 114 36.66 10.72 3.36
C GLY A 114 37.89 10.31 4.18
N PRO A 115 38.85 9.56 3.60
CA PRO A 115 40.07 9.21 4.31
C PRO A 115 40.99 10.43 4.46
N SER A 116 41.61 10.54 5.64
CA SER A 116 42.72 11.44 5.97
C SER A 116 44.03 11.02 5.31
#